data_AF-A0A959TT52-F1
#
_entry.id   AF-A0A959TT52-F1
#
_cell.length_a   1.000
_cell.length_b   1.000
_cell.length_c   1.000
_cell.angle_alpha   90.00
_cell.angle_beta   90.00
_cell.angle_gamma   90.00
#
_symmetry.space_group_name_H-M   'P 1'
#
loop_
_entity.id
_entity.type
_entity.pdbx_description
1 polymer ?
#
loop_
_entity_poly.entity_id
_entity_poly.type
_entity_poly.pdbx_seq_one_letter_code
_entity_poly.pdbx_strand_id
1 'polypeptide(L)'
;MTALRIDELGDKELLRHITQLTTRIATEHPELYKYLEENPLTLPTQAKPEVDIPALRSYLVSLRRLLSDHLRTHGTRDPSDG
;
A
#
# COMPACT_ATOMS: atom_id res chain seq x y z
N MET A 1 18.35 -0.48 15.28
CA MET A 1 16.89 -0.63 15.09
C MET A 1 16.66 -1.08 13.65
N THR A 2 16.33 -2.35 13.44
CA THR A 2 16.19 -2.93 12.10
C THR A 2 14.88 -2.47 11.48
N ALA A 3 14.92 -1.79 10.33
CA ALA A 3 13.71 -1.51 9.58
C ALA A 3 13.13 -2.85 9.09
N LEU A 4 11.89 -3.16 9.49
CA LEU A 4 11.20 -4.40 9.08
C LEU A 4 11.20 -4.49 7.55
N ARG A 5 11.86 -5.50 6.98
CA ARG A 5 11.82 -5.75 5.54
C ARG A 5 10.51 -6.43 5.18
N ILE A 6 9.88 -5.96 4.10
CA ILE A 6 8.66 -6.60 3.55
C ILE A 6 8.92 -8.08 3.20
N ASP A 7 10.17 -8.42 2.91
CA ASP A 7 10.59 -9.79 2.59
C ASP A 7 10.58 -10.76 3.77
N GLU A 8 10.50 -10.24 5.00
CA GLU A 8 10.43 -11.04 6.24
C GLU A 8 8.99 -11.22 6.74
N LEU A 9 8.02 -10.56 6.11
CA LEU A 9 6.60 -10.62 6.51
C LEU A 9 5.94 -11.92 6.00
N GLY A 10 5.19 -12.56 6.90
CA GLY A 10 4.26 -13.64 6.55
C GLY A 10 2.95 -13.14 5.92
N ASP A 11 2.15 -14.06 5.37
CA ASP A 11 0.87 -13.76 4.69
C ASP A 11 -0.07 -12.90 5.55
N LYS A 12 -0.26 -13.26 6.83
CA LYS A 12 -1.12 -12.52 7.76
C LYS A 12 -0.64 -11.10 8.01
N GLU A 13 0.66 -10.90 8.12
CA GLU A 13 1.20 -9.55 8.32
C GLU A 13 1.08 -8.71 7.05
N LEU A 14 1.36 -9.29 5.88
CA LEU A 14 1.18 -8.61 4.61
C LEU A 14 -0.26 -8.13 4.45
N LEU A 15 -1.24 -9.01 4.69
CA LEU A 15 -2.66 -8.66 4.64
C LEU A 15 -2.99 -7.57 5.66
N ARG A 16 -2.50 -7.66 6.90
CA ARG A 16 -2.70 -6.62 7.92
C ARG A 16 -2.17 -5.27 7.44
N HIS A 17 -0.95 -5.23 6.89
CA HIS A 17 -0.33 -3.99 6.42
C HIS A 17 -1.03 -3.41 5.20
N ILE A 18 -1.44 -4.27 4.26
CA ILE A 18 -2.24 -3.88 3.09
C ILE A 18 -3.53 -3.25 3.56
N THR A 19 -4.30 -3.94 4.41
CA THR A 19 -5.58 -3.43 4.94
C THR A 19 -5.39 -2.10 5.64
N GLN A 20 -4.39 -1.96 6.52
CA GLN A 20 -4.11 -0.70 7.20
C GLN A 20 -3.81 0.45 6.21
N LEU A 21 -2.99 0.19 5.19
CA LEU A 21 -2.66 1.20 4.17
C LEU A 21 -3.87 1.57 3.33
N THR A 22 -4.65 0.59 2.86
CA THR A 22 -5.86 0.85 2.06
C THR A 22 -6.92 1.56 2.87
N THR A 23 -7.09 1.22 4.15
CA THR A 23 -8.01 1.94 5.04
C THR A 23 -7.56 3.38 5.23
N ARG A 24 -6.27 3.61 5.52
CA ARG A 24 -5.73 4.98 5.61
C ARG A 24 -5.93 5.77 4.33
N ILE A 25 -5.69 5.15 3.17
CA ILE A 25 -5.95 5.79 1.87
C ILE A 25 -7.43 6.13 1.75
N ALA A 26 -8.35 5.21 2.06
CA ALA A 26 -9.78 5.48 1.97
C ALA A 26 -10.27 6.59 2.92
N THR A 27 -9.68 6.70 4.11
CA THR A 27 -10.11 7.66 5.14
C THR A 27 -9.40 9.01 5.07
N GLU A 28 -8.10 9.01 4.80
CA GLU A 28 -7.24 10.20 4.83
C GLU A 28 -6.96 10.76 3.43
N HIS A 29 -6.94 9.91 2.40
CA HIS A 29 -6.61 10.28 1.02
C HIS A 29 -7.58 9.66 -0.01
N PRO A 30 -8.89 9.96 0.07
CA PRO A 30 -9.90 9.37 -0.82
C PRO A 30 -9.61 9.63 -2.31
N GLU A 31 -8.85 10.68 -2.65
CA GLU A 31 -8.38 10.96 -4.00
C GLU A 31 -7.44 9.89 -4.57
N LEU A 32 -6.76 9.13 -3.70
CA LEU A 32 -5.91 8.01 -4.09
C LEU A 32 -6.72 6.72 -4.26
N TYR A 33 -7.95 6.67 -3.75
CA TYR A 33 -8.81 5.51 -3.83
C TYR A 33 -9.13 5.13 -5.29
N LYS A 34 -9.23 6.12 -6.19
CA LYS A 34 -9.40 5.87 -7.62
C LYS A 34 -8.31 4.97 -8.22
N TYR A 35 -7.08 5.04 -7.72
CA TYR A 35 -5.97 4.19 -8.19
C TYR A 35 -6.08 2.76 -7.66
N LEU A 36 -6.81 2.55 -6.56
CA LEU A 36 -7.13 1.21 -6.05
C LEU A 36 -8.21 0.54 -6.89
N GLU A 37 -9.18 1.32 -7.38
CA GLU A 37 -10.25 0.82 -8.26
C GLU A 37 -9.74 0.43 -9.65
N GLU A 38 -8.70 1.11 -10.16
CA GLU A 38 -8.09 0.75 -11.44
C GLU A 38 -7.24 -0.51 -11.37
N ASN A 39 -6.74 -0.88 -10.19
CA ASN A 39 -5.95 -2.09 -10.02
C ASN A 39 -6.40 -2.84 -8.75
N PRO A 40 -7.63 -3.37 -8.75
CA PRO A 40 -8.18 -4.03 -7.58
C PRO A 40 -7.36 -5.28 -7.34
N LEU A 41 -6.64 -5.34 -6.22
CA LEU A 41 -6.00 -6.58 -5.80
C LEU A 41 -7.12 -7.63 -5.72
N THR A 42 -7.00 -8.70 -6.50
CA THR A 42 -7.84 -9.88 -6.36
C THR A 42 -7.47 -10.54 -5.04
N LEU A 43 -7.94 -9.95 -3.94
CA LEU A 43 -7.76 -10.49 -2.61
C LEU A 43 -8.35 -11.91 -2.66
N PRO A 44 -7.60 -12.91 -2.20
CA PRO A 44 -8.09 -14.26 -2.12
C PRO A 44 -9.29 -14.27 -1.18
N THR A 45 -10.49 -14.36 -1.76
CA THR A 45 -11.69 -14.70 -1.02
C THR A 45 -11.56 -16.14 -0.54
N GLN A 46 -12.37 -16.57 0.44
CA GLN A 46 -12.38 -17.96 0.96
C GLN A 46 -12.40 -19.06 -0.13
N ALA A 47 -12.75 -18.71 -1.38
CA ALA A 47 -12.76 -19.59 -2.54
C ALA A 47 -11.40 -19.79 -3.23
N LYS A 48 -10.37 -18.95 -2.99
CA LYS A 48 -9.03 -19.07 -3.58
C LYS A 48 -7.96 -19.00 -2.48
N PRO A 49 -7.59 -20.13 -1.83
CA PRO A 49 -6.63 -20.15 -0.73
C PRO A 49 -5.18 -19.89 -1.17
N GLU A 50 -4.89 -19.92 -2.46
CA GLU A 50 -3.55 -19.64 -3.00
C GLU A 50 -3.33 -18.13 -3.05
N VAL A 51 -3.01 -17.59 -1.88
CA VAL A 51 -2.55 -16.22 -1.74
C VAL A 51 -1.11 -16.18 -2.24
N ASP A 52 -0.89 -15.61 -3.42
CA ASP A 52 0.46 -15.35 -3.89
C ASP A 52 1.13 -14.32 -2.97
N ILE A 53 1.92 -14.80 -2.01
CA ILE A 53 2.79 -13.97 -1.16
C ILE A 53 3.59 -12.95 -2.00
N PRO A 54 4.22 -13.31 -3.13
CA PRO A 54 4.92 -12.31 -3.95
C PRO A 54 3.98 -11.24 -4.53
N ALA A 55 2.73 -11.60 -4.85
CA ALA A 55 1.73 -10.63 -5.32
C ALA A 55 1.32 -9.67 -4.18
N LEU A 56 1.09 -10.19 -2.97
CA LEU A 56 0.80 -9.36 -1.79
C LEU A 56 1.95 -8.40 -1.47
N ARG A 57 3.19 -8.88 -1.52
CA ARG A 57 4.39 -8.05 -1.31
C ARG A 57 4.48 -6.93 -2.34
N SER A 58 4.30 -7.27 -3.62
CA SER A 58 4.31 -6.31 -4.71
C SER A 58 3.21 -5.27 -4.56
N TYR A 59 2.01 -5.69 -4.16
CA TYR A 59 0.90 -4.79 -3.89
C TYR A 59 1.18 -3.85 -2.72
N LEU A 60 1.69 -4.37 -1.60
CA LEU A 60 2.07 -3.57 -0.45
C LEU A 60 3.13 -2.51 -0.81
N VAL A 61 4.13 -2.88 -1.62
CA VAL A 61 5.14 -1.95 -2.13
C VAL A 61 4.49 -0.86 -2.97
N SER A 62 3.60 -1.21 -3.90
CA SER A 62 2.87 -0.25 -4.74
C SER A 62 2.03 0.73 -3.91
N LEU A 63 1.30 0.24 -2.90
CA LEU A 63 0.51 1.09 -2.00
C LEU A 63 1.38 2.07 -1.21
N ARG A 64 2.50 1.59 -0.63
CA ARG A 64 3.44 2.45 0.09
C ARG A 64 4.02 3.52 -0.82
N ARG A 65 4.34 3.16 -2.06
CA ARG A 65 4.87 4.11 -3.05
C ARG A 65 3.81 5.15 -3.43
N LEU A 66 2.58 4.72 -3.72
CA LEU A 66 1.46 5.61 -4.04
C LEU A 66 1.25 6.66 -2.95
N LEU A 67 1.16 6.21 -1.70
CA LEU A 67 0.99 7.11 -0.55
C LEU A 67 2.21 8.02 -0.37
N SER A 68 3.42 7.48 -0.50
CA SER A 68 4.66 8.26 -0.34
C SER A 68 4.81 9.34 -1.42
N ASP A 69 4.49 9.02 -2.68
CA ASP A 69 4.53 9.96 -3.79
C ASP A 69 3.47 11.06 -3.62
N HIS A 70 2.28 10.71 -3.13
CA HIS A 70 1.27 11.69 -2.78
C HIS A 70 1.72 12.60 -1.64
N LEU A 71 2.21 12.03 -0.52
CA LEU A 71 2.71 12.81 0.61
C LEU A 71 3.90 13.70 0.24
N ARG A 72 4.75 13.26 -0.70
CA ARG A 72 5.82 14.10 -1.25
C ARG A 72 5.24 15.25 -2.06
N THR A 73 4.34 14.96 -3.00
CA THR A 73 3.75 15.96 -3.90
C THR A 73 2.89 16.99 -3.15
N HIS A 74 2.17 16.57 -2.12
CA HIS A 74 1.33 17.45 -1.29
C HIS A 74 2.05 18.00 -0.06
N GLY A 75 3.18 17.42 0.35
CA GLY A 75 4.00 17.84 1.49
C GLY A 75 5.14 18.80 1.13
N THR A 76 5.54 18.92 -0.14
CA THR A 76 6.47 19.98 -0.58
C THR A 76 5.72 21.18 -1.14
N ARG A 77 5.25 22.02 -0.23
CA ARG A 77 5.52 23.46 -0.35
C ARG A 77 6.52 23.81 0.76
N ASP A 78 7.77 23.37 0.58
CA ASP A 78 8.90 24.08 1.16
C ASP A 78 9.43 25.05 0.07
N PRO A 79 9.57 26.36 0.37
CA PRO A 79 9.87 27.43 -0.59
C PRO A 79 11.34 27.49 -1.00
N SER A 80 11.95 26.34 -1.30
CA SER A 80 13.36 26.21 -1.64
C SER A 80 13.55 25.63 -3.04
N ASP A 81 12.95 26.26 -4.06
CA ASP A 81 13.47 26.20 -5.43
C ASP A 81 13.92 27.62 -5.79
N GLY A 82 15.19 27.74 -6.15
CA GLY A 82 16.01 28.95 -6.11
C GLY A 82 15.83 29.93 -7.25
#